data_AF-A0A929NS10-F1
#
_entry.id   AF-A0A929NS10-F1
#
_cell.length_a   1.000
_cell.length_b   1.000
_cell.length_c   1.000
_cell.angle_alpha   90.00
_cell.angle_beta   90.00
_cell.angle_gamma   90.00
#
_symmetry.space_group_name_H-M   'P 1'
#
loop_
_entity.id
_entity.type
_entity.pdbx_description
1 polymer ?
#
loop_
_entity_poly.entity_id
_entity_poly.type
_entity_poly.pdbx_seq_one_letter_code
_entity_poly.pdbx_strand_id
1 'polypeptide(L)' 'VYTDDRSIDETMAVENGDCVMVPRGYHPVGAPHGYDLYYLNVMAGPERAWKFANDPAHDWIMRKK' A
#
# COMPACT_ATOMS: atom_id res chain seq x y z
N VAL A 1 -0.99 -5.59 -3.70
CA VAL A 1 -2.31 -5.10 -3.21
C VAL A 1 -3.11 -6.31 -2.78
N TYR A 2 -3.61 -6.38 -1.55
CA TYR A 2 -4.34 -7.54 -1.06
C TYR A 2 -5.44 -7.19 -0.06
N THR A 3 -6.43 -8.06 0.11
CA THR A 3 -7.53 -7.92 1.09
C THR A 3 -7.45 -8.99 2.17
N ASP A 4 -8.14 -8.81 3.30
CA ASP A 4 -8.13 -9.80 4.40
C ASP A 4 -8.56 -11.20 3.93
N ASP A 5 -9.57 -11.26 3.07
CA ASP A 5 -10.14 -12.49 2.50
C ASP A 5 -9.38 -13.02 1.27
N ARG A 6 -8.31 -12.33 0.84
CA ARG A 6 -7.53 -12.64 -0.37
C ARG A 6 -8.34 -12.70 -1.66
N SER A 7 -9.53 -12.09 -1.71
CA SER A 7 -10.26 -11.89 -2.98
C SER A 7 -9.51 -10.98 -3.95
N ILE A 8 -8.61 -10.14 -3.44
CA ILE A 8 -7.51 -9.54 -4.19
C ILE A 8 -6.23 -9.99 -3.48
N ASP A 9 -5.25 -10.50 -4.23
CA ASP A 9 -3.93 -10.88 -3.70
C ASP A 9 -2.85 -10.81 -4.79
N GLU A 10 -2.52 -9.59 -5.21
CA GLU A 10 -1.65 -9.34 -6.37
C GLU A 10 -0.31 -8.73 -5.94
N THR A 11 0.77 -9.36 -6.39
CA THR A 11 2.14 -8.82 -6.30
C THR A 11 2.62 -8.44 -7.68
N MET A 12 3.22 -7.26 -7.80
CA MET A 12 3.61 -6.66 -9.07
C MET A 12 5.08 -6.21 -8.99
N ALA A 13 5.84 -6.48 -10.04
CA ALA A 13 7.10 -5.78 -10.28
C ALA A 13 6.78 -4.49 -11.04
N VAL A 14 7.04 -3.34 -10.41
CA VAL A 14 6.66 -2.01 -10.91
C VAL A 14 7.93 -1.27 -11.31
N GLU A 15 7.96 -0.70 -12.51
CA GLU A 15 9.12 0.01 -13.05
C GLU A 15 8.97 1.53 -12.99
N ASN A 16 10.01 2.24 -13.41
CA ASN A 16 10.01 3.69 -13.43
C ASN A 16 8.98 4.25 -14.41
N GLY A 17 8.08 5.10 -13.91
CA GLY A 17 7.00 5.72 -14.69
C GLY A 17 5.70 4.93 -14.69
N ASP A 18 5.67 3.74 -14.10
CA ASP A 18 4.44 2.96 -13.96
C ASP A 18 3.49 3.55 -12.91
N CYS A 19 2.22 3.18 -13.03
CA CYS A 19 1.17 3.52 -12.08
C CYS A 19 0.48 2.26 -11.58
N VAL A 20 0.30 2.16 -10.26
CA VAL A 20 -0.46 1.08 -9.62
C VAL A 20 -1.78 1.61 -9.09
N MET A 21 -2.87 0.96 -9.49
CA MET A 21 -4.20 1.25 -8.97
C MET A 21 -4.49 0.42 -7.71
N VAL A 22 -4.96 1.10 -6.66
CA VAL A 22 -5.34 0.47 -5.39
C VAL A 22 -6.84 0.67 -5.15
N PRO A 23 -7.72 -0.22 -5.62
CA PRO A 23 -9.16 -0.05 -5.49
C PRO A 23 -9.68 -0.31 -4.07
N ARG A 24 -9.04 -1.22 -3.32
CA ARG A 24 -9.29 -1.53 -1.91
C ARG A 24 -8.19 -2.40 -1.35
N GLY A 25 -8.14 -2.51 -0.02
CA GLY A 25 -7.22 -3.39 0.69
C GLY A 25 -5.86 -2.76 1.00
N TYR A 26 -4.96 -3.58 1.50
CA TYR A 26 -3.62 -3.22 1.90
C TYR A 26 -2.69 -3.18 0.69
N HIS A 27 -1.74 -2.23 0.73
CA HIS A 27 -0.87 -1.93 -0.41
C HIS A 27 0.52 -1.52 0.08
N PRO A 28 1.23 -2.43 0.78
CA PRO A 28 2.61 -2.17 1.18
C PRO A 28 3.49 -2.09 -0.07
N VAL A 29 4.57 -1.31 0.05
CA VAL A 29 5.56 -1.12 -1.01
C VAL A 29 6.92 -1.52 -0.46
N GLY A 30 7.67 -2.31 -1.23
CA GLY A 30 9.02 -2.72 -0.90
C GLY A 30 9.96 -2.46 -2.07
N ALA A 31 11.15 -1.95 -1.78
CA ALA A 31 12.22 -1.79 -2.76
C ALA A 31 13.23 -2.94 -2.62
N PRO A 32 13.65 -3.60 -3.70
CA PRO A 32 14.79 -4.51 -3.67
C PRO A 32 16.07 -3.78 -3.24
N HIS A 33 16.98 -4.51 -2.60
CA HIS A 33 18.27 -3.97 -2.18
C HIS A 33 19.03 -3.35 -3.38
N GLY A 34 19.56 -2.14 -3.20
CA GLY A 34 20.32 -1.41 -4.22
C GLY A 34 19.49 -0.48 -5.11
N TYR A 35 18.17 -0.42 -4.92
CA TYR A 35 17.28 0.51 -5.60
C TYR A 35 16.67 1.51 -4.63
N ASP A 36 16.85 2.79 -4.92
CA ASP A 36 16.07 3.85 -4.27
C ASP A 36 14.67 3.90 -4.89
N LEU A 37 13.65 4.10 -4.05
CA LEU A 37 12.26 4.13 -4.48
C LEU A 37 11.61 5.46 -4.10
N TYR A 38 10.97 6.08 -5.09
CA TYR A 38 10.10 7.23 -4.93
C TYR A 38 8.76 6.95 -5.60
N TYR A 39 7.66 7.32 -4.94
CA TYR A 39 6.32 7.26 -5.51
C TYR A 39 5.48 8.43 -5.03
N LEU A 40 4.62 8.93 -5.93
CA LEU A 40 3.66 9.99 -5.65
C LEU A 40 2.26 9.38 -5.50
N ASN A 41 1.62 9.64 -4.36
CA ASN A 41 0.26 9.18 -4.10
C ASN A 41 -0.76 10.27 -4.41
N VAL A 42 -1.86 9.89 -5.05
CA VAL A 42 -3.04 10.73 -5.23
C VAL A 42 -4.25 9.95 -4.71
N MET A 43 -5.00 10.55 -3.81
CA MET A 43 -6.26 10.00 -3.30
C MET A 43 -7.35 11.07 -3.33
N ALA A 44 -8.57 10.64 -3.63
CA ALA A 44 -9.75 11.48 -3.59
C ALA A 44 -10.94 10.66 -3.06
N GLY A 45 -11.91 11.36 -2.48
CA GLY A 45 -13.13 10.78 -1.93
C GLY A 45 -14.15 11.89 -1.63
N PRO A 46 -15.40 11.54 -1.28
CA PRO A 46 -16.44 12.52 -0.99
C PRO A 46 -16.11 13.41 0.23
N GLU A 47 -15.34 12.90 1.19
CA GLU A 47 -14.80 13.64 2.32
C GLU A 47 -13.28 13.75 2.16
N ARG A 48 -12.71 14.95 2.29
CA ARG A 48 -11.26 15.18 2.27
C ARG A 48 -10.65 14.87 3.65
N ALA A 49 -10.61 13.59 4.00
CA ALA A 49 -10.01 13.10 5.23
C ALA A 49 -9.20 11.82 4.95
N TRP A 50 -8.03 11.70 5.58
CA TRP A 50 -7.21 10.49 5.48
C TRP A 50 -7.47 9.61 6.70
N LYS A 51 -8.28 8.58 6.51
CA LYS A 51 -8.64 7.58 7.53
C LYS A 51 -8.18 6.22 7.03
N PHE A 52 -7.31 5.54 7.76
CA PHE A 52 -6.78 4.23 7.39
C PHE A 52 -6.87 3.26 8.57
N ALA A 53 -6.90 1.96 8.26
CA ALA A 53 -6.82 0.88 9.22
C ALA A 53 -5.60 0.03 8.88
N ASN A 54 -4.78 -0.27 9.89
CA ASN A 54 -3.64 -1.16 9.72
C ASN A 54 -4.11 -2.61 9.61
N ASP A 55 -3.33 -3.43 8.90
CA ASP A 55 -3.50 -4.87 8.94
C ASP A 55 -3.23 -5.38 10.38
N PRO A 56 -4.19 -6.05 11.03
CA PRO A 56 -4.03 -6.55 12.40
C PRO A 56 -2.81 -7.46 12.59
N ALA A 57 -2.40 -8.21 11.57
CA ALA A 57 -1.25 -9.10 11.63
C ALA A 57 0.09 -8.32 11.68
N HIS A 58 0.10 -7.09 11.18
CA HIS A 58 1.29 -6.25 11.03
C HIS A 58 1.24 -4.98 11.92
N ASP A 59 0.15 -4.75 12.64
CA ASP A 59 -0.07 -3.56 13.47
C ASP A 59 1.03 -3.32 14.52
N TRP A 60 1.70 -4.39 14.97
CA TRP A 60 2.82 -4.31 15.91
C TRP A 60 3.97 -3.43 15.42
N ILE A 61 4.17 -3.27 14.11
CA ILE A 61 5.22 -2.42 13.51
C ILE A 61 5.00 -0.94 13.88
N MET A 62 3.73 -0.53 13.97
CA MET A 62 3.35 0.87 14.22
C MET A 62 3.29 1.22 15.71
N ARG A 63 3.39 0.22 16.59
CA ARG A 63 3.37 0.44 18.03
C ARG A 63 4.70 1.06 18.44
N LYS A 64 4.63 2.23 19.10
CA LYS A 64 5.80 2.81 19.76
C LYS A 64 6.29 1.83 20.82
N LYS A 65 7.59 1.55 20.83
CA LYS A 65 8.26 0.86 21.93
C LYS A 65 8.22 1.71 23.20
#